data_AF-A0A9P4R9L6-F1
#
_entry.id   AF-A0A9P4R9L6-F1
#
_cell.length_a   1.000
_cell.length_b   1.000
_cell.length_c   1.000
_cell.angle_alpha   90.00
_cell.angle_beta   90.00
_cell.angle_gamma   90.00
#
_symmetry.space_group_name_H-M   'P 1'
#
loop_
_entity.id
_entity.type
_entity.pdbx_description
1 polymer ?
#
loop_
_entity_poly.entity_id
_entity_poly.type
_entity_poly.pdbx_seq_one_letter_code
_entity_poly.pdbx_strand_id
1 'polypeptide(L)'
;MATSSRPRGYPPPLVIPPMLVHETTMIVLHGRGSTAEKFANPLLSHLVSSPAPSSVLSVQSKSIPSTFQSHFPNTKFIFPTASLRRAQAYNRSMTHQWFDMYPLDEYPVEHKAHIQQRGLRESGQYIMDLAKEAAKEVGRGKVIVMGLSQGCATLLTAILAGLMDCNDGRHGDETGTGGVVGMCGWLPFKDTIAQAVGGCDELFEEGANDIFDRDVTAQEEEDSKVNTATTLLREELGLESLALSPMQTSSLCRVPIFFGHGTLDEKVPFQLGRQSAEVLQSLGLNVTWRDFEGLGHWYSADMLRDVVAFIQGLEGWQRRNAGLNQFGAESEQAQI
;
A
#
# COMPACT_ATOMS: atom_id res chain seq x y z
N MET A 1 12.91 26.78 -0.58
CA MET A 1 12.07 25.80 -1.30
C MET A 1 12.89 25.25 -2.47
N ALA A 2 13.59 24.14 -2.26
CA ALA A 2 14.21 23.42 -3.36
C ALA A 2 13.18 22.41 -3.86
N THR A 3 12.54 22.69 -4.99
CA THR A 3 11.63 21.72 -5.60
C THR A 3 12.46 20.55 -6.11
N SER A 4 12.35 19.39 -5.48
CA SER A 4 12.69 18.11 -6.11
C SER A 4 12.13 18.14 -7.53
N SER A 5 13.02 18.01 -8.52
CA SER A 5 12.67 18.20 -9.91
C SER A 5 11.76 17.06 -10.34
N ARG A 6 10.46 17.36 -10.46
CA ARG A 6 9.44 16.39 -10.88
C ARG A 6 9.93 15.63 -12.13
N PRO A 7 9.83 14.28 -12.14
CA PRO A 7 10.21 13.51 -13.31
C PRO A 7 9.43 13.98 -14.54
N ARG A 8 10.12 14.12 -15.68
CA ARG A 8 9.50 14.57 -16.94
C ARG A 8 8.32 13.66 -17.29
N GLY A 9 7.16 14.25 -17.58
CA GLY A 9 5.98 13.53 -18.07
C GLY A 9 4.92 13.21 -17.01
N TYR A 10 5.14 13.54 -15.73
CA TYR A 10 4.09 13.48 -14.70
C TYR A 10 3.44 14.86 -14.51
N PRO A 11 2.09 14.96 -14.55
CA PRO A 11 1.38 16.17 -14.16
C PRO A 11 1.64 16.55 -12.69
N PRO A 12 1.37 17.80 -12.28
CA PRO A 12 1.33 18.14 -10.87
C PRO A 12 0.36 17.24 -10.11
N PRO A 13 0.72 16.71 -8.92
CA PRO A 13 -0.25 16.00 -8.10
C PRO A 13 -1.32 16.97 -7.59
N LEU A 14 -2.55 16.48 -7.46
CA LEU A 14 -3.61 17.18 -6.75
C LEU A 14 -3.36 17.03 -5.25
N VAL A 15 -3.27 18.14 -4.53
CA VAL A 15 -3.06 18.16 -3.08
C VAL A 15 -4.32 18.67 -2.41
N ILE A 16 -4.88 17.86 -1.50
CA ILE A 16 -6.01 18.22 -0.65
C ILE A 16 -5.45 18.47 0.76
N PRO A 17 -5.58 19.69 1.30
CA PRO A 17 -5.09 19.99 2.65
C PRO A 17 -5.87 19.20 3.71
N PRO A 18 -5.26 18.97 4.89
CA PRO A 18 -5.99 18.43 6.03
C PRO A 18 -7.10 19.38 6.47
N MET A 19 -8.14 18.84 7.10
CA MET A 19 -9.23 19.64 7.68
C MET A 19 -8.83 20.30 9.00
N LEU A 20 -7.91 19.68 9.74
CA LEU A 20 -7.32 20.16 10.97
C LEU A 20 -5.81 20.36 10.79
N VAL A 21 -5.04 20.26 11.88
CA VAL A 21 -3.58 20.36 11.86
C VAL A 21 -2.99 19.20 11.05
N HIS A 22 -2.02 19.49 10.20
CA HIS A 22 -1.32 18.49 9.40
C HIS A 22 -0.44 17.61 10.30
N GLU A 23 -0.84 16.35 10.48
CA GLU A 23 -0.06 15.38 11.28
C GLU A 23 0.35 14.15 10.48
N THR A 24 -0.36 13.83 9.41
CA THR A 24 -0.12 12.67 8.57
C THR A 24 -0.34 12.99 7.09
N THR A 25 0.22 12.18 6.19
CA THR A 25 0.04 12.33 4.75
C THR A 25 -0.36 11.00 4.12
N MET A 26 -1.34 11.03 3.22
CA MET A 26 -1.72 9.89 2.38
C MET A 26 -1.42 10.19 0.92
N ILE A 27 -0.66 9.33 0.25
CA ILE A 27 -0.43 9.37 -1.19
C ILE A 27 -1.31 8.29 -1.84
N VAL A 28 -2.18 8.66 -2.77
CA VAL A 28 -3.20 7.74 -3.30
C VAL A 28 -3.10 7.60 -4.82
N LEU A 29 -2.73 6.40 -5.27
CA LEU A 29 -2.50 6.05 -6.66
C LEU A 29 -3.78 5.50 -7.32
N HIS A 30 -4.20 6.13 -8.42
CA HIS A 30 -5.38 5.72 -9.18
C HIS A 30 -5.09 4.51 -10.11
N GLY A 31 -6.15 3.85 -10.60
CA GLY A 31 -6.05 2.81 -11.63
C GLY A 31 -5.80 3.35 -13.04
N ARG A 32 -5.47 2.45 -13.99
CA ARG A 32 -5.19 2.81 -15.39
C ARG A 32 -6.33 3.61 -16.03
N GLY A 33 -6.01 4.66 -16.78
CA GLY A 33 -6.98 5.50 -17.50
C GLY A 33 -7.69 6.57 -16.67
N SER A 34 -7.45 6.61 -15.35
CA SER A 34 -7.95 7.68 -14.48
C SER A 34 -6.94 8.83 -14.36
N THR A 35 -7.29 9.85 -13.57
CA THR A 35 -6.42 10.95 -13.17
C THR A 35 -6.68 11.29 -11.70
N ALA A 36 -5.82 12.11 -11.10
CA ALA A 36 -6.01 12.61 -9.75
C ALA A 36 -7.38 13.29 -9.55
N GLU A 37 -7.79 14.15 -10.49
CA GLU A 37 -9.04 14.91 -10.42
C GLU A 37 -10.27 14.00 -10.50
N LYS A 38 -10.19 12.94 -11.32
CA LYS A 38 -11.27 11.95 -11.46
C LYS A 38 -11.37 11.03 -10.25
N PHE A 39 -10.25 10.76 -9.58
CA PHE A 39 -10.19 9.75 -8.52
C PHE A 39 -10.39 10.33 -7.11
N ALA A 40 -9.90 11.54 -6.85
CA ALA A 40 -9.85 12.11 -5.51
C ALA A 40 -11.24 12.29 -4.87
N ASN A 41 -12.13 13.04 -5.53
CA ASN A 41 -13.43 13.35 -4.94
C ASN A 41 -14.31 12.09 -4.70
N PRO A 42 -14.43 11.14 -5.65
CA PRO A 42 -15.16 9.90 -5.40
C PRO A 42 -14.65 9.10 -4.20
N LEU A 43 -13.33 9.01 -4.01
CA LEU A 43 -12.77 8.31 -2.85
C LEU A 43 -13.05 9.06 -1.55
N LEU A 44 -12.72 10.36 -1.50
CA LEU A 44 -12.81 11.17 -0.28
C LEU A 44 -14.25 11.31 0.24
N SER A 45 -15.22 11.37 -0.67
CA SER A 45 -16.65 11.48 -0.35
C SER A 45 -17.35 10.14 -0.18
N HIS A 46 -16.69 9.01 -0.46
CA HIS A 46 -17.29 7.69 -0.31
C HIS A 46 -17.63 7.41 1.15
N LEU A 47 -18.83 6.87 1.39
CA LEU A 47 -19.26 6.48 2.74
C LEU A 47 -18.50 5.24 3.22
N VAL A 48 -18.19 5.23 4.51
CA VAL A 48 -17.58 4.09 5.18
C VAL A 48 -18.65 3.36 5.99
N SER A 49 -18.75 2.04 5.84
CA SER A 49 -19.72 1.24 6.58
C SER A 49 -19.42 1.30 8.08
N SER A 50 -20.47 1.37 8.91
CA SER A 50 -20.29 1.19 10.36
C SER A 50 -19.88 -0.26 10.70
N PRO A 51 -19.16 -0.50 11.81
CA PRO A 51 -18.94 -1.86 12.31
C PRO A 51 -20.28 -2.53 12.59
N ALA A 52 -20.41 -3.82 12.23
CA ALA A 52 -21.61 -4.57 12.58
C ALA A 52 -21.78 -4.59 14.11
N PRO A 53 -22.98 -4.36 14.67
CA PRO A 53 -23.19 -4.40 16.10
C PRO A 53 -22.95 -5.83 16.62
N SER A 54 -21.95 -5.99 17.47
CA SER A 54 -21.81 -7.19 18.30
C SER A 54 -23.04 -7.27 19.21
N SER A 55 -23.82 -8.35 19.13
CA SER A 55 -24.88 -8.65 20.09
C SER A 55 -24.29 -8.50 21.51
N VAL A 56 -24.82 -7.72 22.45
CA VAL A 56 -26.18 -7.63 23.01
C VAL A 56 -26.28 -6.26 23.70
N LEU A 57 -27.45 -5.61 23.61
CA LEU A 57 -27.81 -4.37 24.33
C LEU A 57 -26.94 -3.13 24.03
N SER A 58 -27.12 -2.53 22.86
CA SER A 58 -26.82 -1.10 22.72
C SER A 58 -27.98 -0.37 22.06
N VAL A 59 -28.44 0.67 22.76
CA VAL A 59 -29.40 1.65 22.29
C VAL A 59 -28.96 2.14 20.90
N GLN A 60 -29.88 2.19 19.95
CA GLN A 60 -29.66 2.68 18.59
C GLN A 60 -29.26 4.17 18.60
N SER A 61 -28.00 4.45 18.90
CA SER A 61 -27.34 5.66 18.45
C SER A 61 -27.17 5.50 16.94
N LYS A 62 -28.05 6.14 16.15
CA LYS A 62 -27.85 6.27 14.70
C LYS A 62 -26.48 6.94 14.49
N SER A 63 -25.46 6.15 14.16
CA SER A 63 -24.16 6.70 13.77
C SER A 63 -24.38 7.57 12.54
N ILE A 64 -23.87 8.80 12.58
CA ILE A 64 -23.92 9.70 11.43
C ILE A 64 -23.02 9.08 10.36
N PRO A 65 -23.48 8.94 9.09
CA PRO A 65 -22.64 8.42 8.02
C PRO A 65 -21.37 9.26 7.87
N SER A 66 -20.21 8.62 7.97
CA SER A 66 -18.91 9.24 7.82
C SER A 66 -18.34 8.94 6.44
N THR A 67 -17.77 9.96 5.80
CA THR A 67 -17.02 9.79 4.54
C THR A 67 -15.60 9.31 4.84
N PHE A 68 -14.92 8.74 3.85
CA PHE A 68 -13.52 8.31 3.99
C PHE A 68 -12.62 9.44 4.50
N GLN A 69 -12.75 10.66 3.96
CA GLN A 69 -11.95 11.81 4.39
C GLN A 69 -12.21 12.19 5.87
N SER A 70 -13.46 12.06 6.33
CA SER A 70 -13.83 12.42 7.71
C SER A 70 -13.18 11.56 8.79
N HIS A 71 -12.75 10.35 8.45
CA HIS A 71 -11.97 9.49 9.36
C HIS A 71 -10.51 9.94 9.54
N PHE A 72 -10.04 10.90 8.73
CA PHE A 72 -8.65 11.35 8.65
C PHE A 72 -8.54 12.89 8.64
N PRO A 73 -9.04 13.58 9.68
CA PRO A 73 -9.12 15.05 9.67
C PRO A 73 -7.74 15.74 9.68
N ASN A 74 -6.71 15.10 10.22
CA ASN A 74 -5.34 15.60 10.29
C ASN A 74 -4.47 15.18 9.09
N THR A 75 -5.06 14.55 8.07
CA THR A 75 -4.33 13.96 6.95
C THR A 75 -4.37 14.86 5.72
N LYS A 76 -3.19 15.20 5.20
CA LYS A 76 -3.03 15.77 3.86
C LYS A 76 -3.13 14.64 2.83
N PHE A 77 -3.93 14.81 1.79
CA PHE A 77 -4.00 13.83 0.70
C PHE A 77 -3.26 14.34 -0.54
N ILE A 78 -2.44 13.47 -1.14
CA ILE A 78 -1.72 13.73 -2.38
C ILE A 78 -2.20 12.68 -3.40
N PHE A 79 -2.84 13.14 -4.46
CA PHE A 79 -3.27 12.31 -5.58
C PHE A 79 -2.35 12.61 -6.78
N PRO A 80 -1.30 11.81 -7.02
CA PRO A 80 -0.54 11.91 -8.25
C PRO A 80 -1.33 11.40 -9.45
N THR A 81 -1.14 12.03 -10.60
CA THR A 81 -1.62 11.51 -11.89
C THR A 81 -0.48 10.76 -12.58
N ALA A 82 -0.74 9.53 -13.02
CA ALA A 82 0.24 8.74 -13.78
C ALA A 82 0.67 9.46 -15.06
N SER A 83 1.86 9.15 -15.59
CA SER A 83 2.31 9.74 -16.84
C SER A 83 1.39 9.36 -18.01
N LEU A 84 1.21 10.28 -18.97
CA LEU A 84 0.45 10.01 -20.19
C LEU A 84 1.34 9.18 -21.15
N ARG A 85 1.03 7.89 -21.31
CA ARG A 85 1.82 6.93 -22.10
C ARG A 85 0.96 6.27 -23.18
N ARG A 86 1.62 5.75 -24.22
CA ARG A 86 0.96 4.91 -25.23
C ARG A 86 0.73 3.51 -24.66
N ALA A 87 -0.51 3.02 -24.68
CA ALA A 87 -0.82 1.65 -24.28
C ALA A 87 -0.69 0.71 -25.48
N GLN A 88 0.26 -0.21 -25.45
CA GLN A 88 0.52 -1.12 -26.58
C GLN A 88 -0.68 -1.99 -26.90
N ALA A 89 -1.32 -2.54 -25.87
CA ALA A 89 -2.49 -3.41 -26.03
C ALA A 89 -3.74 -2.70 -26.60
N TYR A 90 -3.80 -1.37 -26.55
CA TYR A 90 -4.96 -0.59 -26.97
C TYR A 90 -4.65 0.31 -28.17
N ASN A 91 -4.14 -0.31 -29.25
CA ASN A 91 -3.78 0.36 -30.50
C ASN A 91 -2.91 1.64 -30.29
N ARG A 92 -2.01 1.61 -29.32
CA ARG A 92 -1.11 2.72 -28.96
C ARG A 92 -1.83 4.02 -28.59
N SER A 93 -3.08 3.92 -28.13
CA SER A 93 -3.86 5.03 -27.60
C SER A 93 -3.15 5.66 -26.39
N MET A 94 -3.34 6.97 -26.24
CA MET A 94 -2.77 7.72 -25.11
C MET A 94 -3.66 7.55 -23.90
N THR A 95 -3.09 7.08 -22.80
CA THR A 95 -3.81 6.92 -21.54
C THR A 95 -2.88 7.19 -20.35
N HIS A 96 -3.43 7.69 -19.25
CA HIS A 96 -2.69 7.84 -18.01
C HIS A 96 -2.48 6.47 -17.37
N GLN A 97 -1.24 6.02 -17.32
CA GLN A 97 -0.88 4.69 -16.83
C GLN A 97 0.51 4.71 -16.20
N TRP A 98 0.68 3.99 -15.10
CA TRP A 98 1.94 3.89 -14.37
C TRP A 98 2.97 3.11 -15.19
N PHE A 99 2.50 2.04 -15.83
CA PHE A 99 3.28 1.22 -16.74
C PHE A 99 2.40 0.67 -17.85
N ASP A 100 3.04 0.26 -18.95
CA ASP A 100 2.35 -0.36 -20.09
C ASP A 100 2.11 -1.85 -19.78
N MET A 101 0.99 -2.41 -20.22
CA MET A 101 0.64 -3.81 -19.95
C MET A 101 -0.44 -4.30 -20.92
N TYR A 102 -0.60 -5.62 -21.00
CA TYR A 102 -1.74 -6.26 -21.64
C TYR A 102 -2.88 -6.49 -20.62
N PRO A 103 -4.14 -6.63 -21.07
CA PRO A 103 -5.28 -6.91 -20.19
C PRO A 103 -5.11 -8.25 -19.45
N LEU A 104 -5.39 -8.27 -18.15
CA LEU A 104 -5.20 -9.47 -17.30
C LEU A 104 -6.39 -10.45 -17.35
N ASP A 105 -7.52 -9.98 -17.88
CA ASP A 105 -8.69 -10.79 -18.22
C ASP A 105 -8.47 -11.64 -19.48
N GLU A 106 -7.46 -11.29 -20.29
CA GLU A 106 -7.18 -11.96 -21.57
C GLU A 106 -5.80 -12.64 -21.59
N TYR A 107 -4.83 -12.12 -20.84
CA TYR A 107 -3.44 -12.57 -20.88
C TYR A 107 -2.87 -12.83 -19.48
N PRO A 108 -1.96 -13.82 -19.33
CA PRO A 108 -1.21 -14.01 -18.08
C PRO A 108 -0.41 -12.77 -17.68
N VAL A 109 -0.13 -12.61 -16.38
CA VAL A 109 0.62 -11.47 -15.83
C VAL A 109 1.98 -11.26 -16.51
N GLU A 110 2.66 -12.36 -16.84
CA GLU A 110 4.00 -12.33 -17.46
C GLU A 110 3.96 -12.08 -18.98
N HIS A 111 2.78 -11.98 -19.58
CA HIS A 111 2.67 -11.73 -21.02
C HIS A 111 3.28 -10.37 -21.38
N LYS A 112 4.36 -10.41 -22.18
CA LYS A 112 5.12 -9.23 -22.60
C LYS A 112 5.63 -8.39 -21.42
N ALA A 113 6.00 -9.02 -20.31
CA ALA A 113 6.40 -8.34 -19.07
C ALA A 113 7.48 -7.25 -19.24
N HIS A 114 8.39 -7.40 -20.21
CA HIS A 114 9.41 -6.38 -20.53
C HIS A 114 8.86 -4.97 -20.82
N ILE A 115 7.62 -4.84 -21.30
CA ILE A 115 7.01 -3.51 -21.55
C ILE A 115 6.65 -2.78 -20.25
N GLN A 116 6.49 -3.52 -19.15
CA GLN A 116 6.15 -2.99 -17.84
C GLN A 116 7.37 -2.34 -17.17
N GLN A 117 8.57 -2.89 -17.39
CA GLN A 117 9.82 -2.57 -16.68
C GLN A 117 10.13 -1.08 -16.61
N ARG A 118 10.06 -0.36 -17.75
CA ARG A 118 10.35 1.07 -17.80
C ARG A 118 9.36 1.88 -16.97
N GLY A 119 8.06 1.60 -17.12
CA GLY A 119 7.01 2.33 -16.42
C GLY A 119 7.03 2.08 -14.92
N LEU A 120 7.24 0.83 -14.51
CA LEU A 120 7.35 0.44 -13.09
C LEU A 120 8.54 1.14 -12.42
N ARG A 121 9.70 1.17 -13.07
CA ARG A 121 10.90 1.88 -12.58
C ARG A 121 10.66 3.38 -12.41
N GLU A 122 10.19 4.04 -13.47
CA GLU A 122 9.95 5.48 -13.46
C GLU A 122 8.84 5.88 -12.47
N SER A 123 7.78 5.07 -12.37
CA SER A 123 6.66 5.31 -11.44
C SER A 123 7.05 5.04 -9.99
N GLY A 124 7.75 3.94 -9.73
CA GLY A 124 8.24 3.60 -8.39
C GLY A 124 9.16 4.69 -7.83
N GLN A 125 10.09 5.19 -8.65
CA GLN A 125 10.94 6.32 -8.29
C GLN A 125 10.13 7.59 -7.98
N TYR A 126 9.15 7.92 -8.84
CA TYR A 126 8.30 9.09 -8.62
C TYR A 126 7.49 9.00 -7.31
N ILE A 127 6.92 7.83 -7.00
CA ILE A 127 6.15 7.59 -5.78
C ILE A 127 7.06 7.67 -4.56
N MET A 128 8.26 7.09 -4.64
CA MET A 128 9.28 7.22 -3.59
C MET A 128 9.60 8.69 -3.34
N ASP A 129 9.88 9.49 -4.37
CA ASP A 129 10.21 10.91 -4.19
C ASP A 129 9.07 11.69 -3.51
N LEU A 130 7.81 11.41 -3.87
CA LEU A 130 6.65 11.99 -3.19
C LEU A 130 6.58 11.57 -1.71
N ALA A 131 6.81 10.29 -1.41
CA ALA A 131 6.79 9.78 -0.04
C ALA A 131 7.91 10.39 0.80
N LYS A 132 9.11 10.57 0.24
CA LYS A 132 10.25 11.24 0.88
C LYS A 132 9.93 12.68 1.23
N GLU A 133 9.38 13.45 0.28
CA GLU A 133 8.99 14.84 0.53
C GLU A 133 7.88 14.93 1.59
N ALA A 134 6.89 14.03 1.54
CA ALA A 134 5.84 13.97 2.57
C ALA A 134 6.41 13.64 3.96
N ALA A 135 7.37 12.72 4.05
CA ALA A 135 7.99 12.32 5.31
C ALA A 135 8.78 13.45 5.97
N LYS A 136 9.40 14.35 5.19
CA LYS A 136 10.05 15.57 5.70
C LYS A 136 9.07 16.51 6.41
N GLU A 137 7.80 16.49 6.01
CA GLU A 137 6.77 17.37 6.60
C GLU A 137 6.16 16.79 7.89
N VAL A 138 5.85 15.48 7.91
CA VAL A 138 5.09 14.86 9.03
C VAL A 138 5.92 13.93 9.92
N GLY A 139 7.11 13.55 9.48
CA GLY A 139 7.96 12.56 10.13
C GLY A 139 7.73 11.13 9.63
N ARG A 140 8.66 10.23 9.99
CA ARG A 140 8.64 8.81 9.65
C ARG A 140 7.40 8.11 10.22
N GLY A 141 6.91 7.09 9.53
CA GLY A 141 5.78 6.29 9.99
C GLY A 141 4.41 6.98 9.88
N LYS A 142 4.38 8.23 9.37
CA LYS A 142 3.15 9.05 9.22
C LYS A 142 2.78 9.32 7.77
N VAL A 143 3.42 8.61 6.85
CA VAL A 143 3.10 8.63 5.42
C VAL A 143 2.53 7.26 5.06
N ILE A 144 1.29 7.25 4.58
CA ILE A 144 0.66 6.05 4.02
C ILE A 144 0.62 6.19 2.51
N VAL A 145 0.92 5.11 1.81
CA VAL A 145 0.75 5.04 0.36
C VAL A 145 -0.32 4.01 0.04
N MET A 146 -1.29 4.42 -0.77
CA MET A 146 -2.42 3.59 -1.16
C MET A 146 -2.49 3.48 -2.68
N GLY A 147 -2.94 2.35 -3.20
CA GLY A 147 -3.11 2.17 -4.64
C GLY A 147 -4.32 1.32 -4.99
N LEU A 148 -5.01 1.69 -6.07
CA LEU A 148 -6.07 0.90 -6.69
C LEU A 148 -5.59 0.33 -8.03
N SER A 149 -5.88 -0.94 -8.31
CA SER A 149 -5.65 -1.55 -9.63
C SER A 149 -4.18 -1.41 -10.07
N GLN A 150 -3.90 -0.81 -11.22
CA GLN A 150 -2.52 -0.56 -11.67
C GLN A 150 -1.70 0.30 -10.69
N GLY A 151 -2.34 1.17 -9.92
CA GLY A 151 -1.69 1.92 -8.83
C GLY A 151 -1.24 0.99 -7.69
N CYS A 152 -2.05 0.00 -7.33
CA CYS A 152 -1.68 -1.05 -6.37
C CYS A 152 -0.49 -1.86 -6.88
N ALA A 153 -0.52 -2.30 -8.14
CA ALA A 153 0.57 -3.09 -8.73
C ALA A 153 1.90 -2.33 -8.72
N THR A 154 1.86 -1.04 -9.06
CA THR A 154 3.04 -0.17 -9.01
C THR A 154 3.59 -0.05 -7.59
N LEU A 155 2.69 0.09 -6.61
CA LEU A 155 3.05 0.23 -5.20
C LEU A 155 3.70 -1.03 -4.63
N LEU A 156 3.09 -2.20 -4.85
CA LEU A 156 3.63 -3.48 -4.39
C LEU A 156 5.00 -3.76 -5.01
N THR A 157 5.17 -3.49 -6.31
CA THR A 157 6.49 -3.57 -6.97
C THR A 157 7.51 -2.61 -6.36
N ALA A 158 7.13 -1.35 -6.09
CA ALA A 158 8.05 -0.37 -5.53
C ALA A 158 8.51 -0.76 -4.12
N ILE A 159 7.62 -1.30 -3.30
CA ILE A 159 7.94 -1.80 -1.95
C ILE A 159 8.89 -2.98 -2.04
N LEU A 160 8.54 -4.02 -2.81
CA LEU A 160 9.37 -5.22 -2.92
C LEU A 160 10.74 -4.95 -3.56
N ALA A 161 10.83 -3.95 -4.45
CA ALA A 161 12.12 -3.49 -5.01
C ALA A 161 12.97 -2.69 -4.00
N GLY A 162 12.48 -2.50 -2.77
CA GLY A 162 13.14 -1.75 -1.71
C GLY A 162 13.15 -0.23 -1.96
N LEU A 163 12.30 0.30 -2.84
CA LEU A 163 12.26 1.75 -3.11
C LEU A 163 11.54 2.52 -2.00
N MET A 164 10.61 1.89 -1.29
CA MET A 164 9.77 2.58 -0.30
C MET A 164 10.29 2.48 1.13
N ASP A 165 11.24 1.59 1.37
CA ASP A 165 11.91 1.44 2.66
C ASP A 165 13.32 0.89 2.44
N CYS A 166 14.30 1.78 2.40
CA CYS A 166 15.68 1.39 2.60
C CYS A 166 16.39 2.51 3.35
N ASN A 167 16.51 2.28 4.65
CA ASN A 167 17.54 2.85 5.51
C ASN A 167 18.88 2.62 4.78
N ASP A 168 19.40 3.60 4.02
CA ASP A 168 20.54 3.35 3.12
C ASP A 168 21.89 3.23 3.86
N GLY A 169 21.91 3.49 5.17
CA GLY A 169 23.09 3.40 6.02
C GLY A 169 24.23 4.36 5.64
N ARG A 170 24.10 5.14 4.56
CA ARG A 170 25.10 6.06 4.03
C ARG A 170 24.71 7.51 4.30
N HIS A 171 23.43 7.77 4.48
CA HIS A 171 22.83 9.02 4.91
C HIS A 171 21.81 8.66 6.01
N GLY A 172 21.82 9.37 7.14
CA GLY A 172 20.96 9.06 8.29
C GLY A 172 19.46 9.34 8.06
N ASP A 173 18.86 8.89 6.95
CA ASP A 173 17.76 9.58 6.28
C ASP A 173 16.36 8.93 6.46
N GLU A 174 15.54 9.59 7.27
CA GLU A 174 14.15 10.09 7.10
C GLU A 174 13.07 9.38 6.23
N THR A 175 13.29 8.28 5.52
CA THR A 175 12.38 7.82 4.45
C THR A 175 11.67 6.49 4.74
N GLY A 176 10.81 6.44 5.76
CA GLY A 176 9.99 5.25 6.07
C GLY A 176 8.49 5.53 5.98
N THR A 177 7.77 4.76 5.16
CA THR A 177 6.30 4.75 5.16
C THR A 177 5.75 4.12 6.44
N GLY A 178 4.58 4.55 6.90
CA GLY A 178 3.90 3.97 8.07
C GLY A 178 3.11 2.72 7.75
N GLY A 179 2.87 2.45 6.46
CA GLY A 179 2.02 1.37 6.00
C GLY A 179 1.53 1.60 4.57
N VAL A 180 1.00 0.54 4.01
CA VAL A 180 0.66 0.44 2.59
C VAL A 180 -0.74 -0.14 2.45
N VAL A 181 -1.51 0.37 1.50
CA VAL A 181 -2.84 -0.17 1.18
C VAL A 181 -2.97 -0.47 -0.30
N GLY A 182 -3.08 -1.75 -0.63
CA GLY A 182 -3.42 -2.25 -1.95
C GLY A 182 -4.90 -2.58 -2.07
N MET A 183 -5.53 -2.16 -3.17
CA MET A 183 -6.92 -2.50 -3.50
C MET A 183 -7.02 -3.01 -4.93
N CYS A 184 -7.67 -4.16 -5.12
CA CYS A 184 -7.99 -4.74 -6.44
C CYS A 184 -6.78 -4.80 -7.39
N GLY A 185 -5.61 -5.19 -6.88
CA GLY A 185 -4.33 -5.16 -7.58
C GLY A 185 -3.71 -6.53 -7.79
N TRP A 186 -2.48 -6.55 -8.28
CA TRP A 186 -1.67 -7.76 -8.44
C TRP A 186 -0.18 -7.39 -8.28
N LEU A 187 0.69 -8.38 -8.12
CA LEU A 187 2.14 -8.22 -8.13
C LEU A 187 2.67 -8.51 -9.55
N PRO A 188 3.21 -7.51 -10.27
CA PRO A 188 3.99 -7.74 -11.48
C PRO A 188 5.17 -8.69 -11.21
N PHE A 189 5.49 -9.54 -12.19
CA PHE A 189 6.56 -10.54 -12.10
C PHE A 189 6.37 -11.63 -11.02
N LYS A 190 5.12 -11.84 -10.53
CA LYS A 190 4.85 -12.77 -9.42
C LYS A 190 5.34 -14.18 -9.68
N ASP A 191 5.23 -14.68 -10.92
CA ASP A 191 5.59 -16.07 -11.24
C ASP A 191 7.10 -16.20 -11.28
N THR A 192 7.77 -15.18 -11.85
CA THR A 192 9.24 -15.07 -11.85
C THR A 192 9.79 -15.00 -10.42
N ILE A 193 9.17 -14.20 -9.55
CA ILE A 193 9.55 -14.08 -8.14
C ILE A 193 9.33 -15.40 -7.40
N ALA A 194 8.15 -16.01 -7.54
CA ALA A 194 7.82 -17.28 -6.88
C ALA A 194 8.79 -18.40 -7.27
N GLN A 195 9.15 -18.49 -8.56
CA GLN A 195 10.13 -19.48 -9.05
C GLN A 195 11.52 -19.26 -8.45
N ALA A 196 11.95 -18.02 -8.30
CA ALA A 196 13.28 -17.69 -7.78
C ALA A 196 13.47 -18.02 -6.29
N VAL A 197 12.39 -18.07 -5.51
CA VAL A 197 12.43 -18.30 -4.06
C VAL A 197 12.04 -19.71 -3.63
N GLY A 198 11.97 -20.67 -4.58
CA GLY A 198 11.72 -22.09 -4.30
C GLY A 198 10.34 -22.62 -4.73
N GLY A 199 9.51 -21.81 -5.40
CA GLY A 199 8.18 -22.20 -5.86
C GLY A 199 7.15 -22.32 -4.73
N CYS A 200 5.86 -22.18 -5.06
CA CYS A 200 4.78 -22.44 -4.10
C CYS A 200 4.55 -23.95 -3.87
N ASP A 201 5.15 -24.84 -4.67
CA ASP A 201 4.91 -26.29 -4.62
C ASP A 201 5.57 -26.97 -3.40
N GLU A 202 6.62 -26.40 -2.82
CA GLU A 202 7.20 -26.90 -1.55
C GLU A 202 6.42 -26.42 -0.30
N LEU A 203 5.44 -25.51 -0.45
CA LEU A 203 4.63 -24.97 0.65
C LEU A 203 3.42 -25.85 1.03
N PHE A 204 3.23 -27.00 0.36
CA PHE A 204 2.08 -27.89 0.58
C PHE A 204 2.41 -29.18 1.35
N GLU A 205 3.66 -29.39 1.78
CA GLU A 205 3.95 -30.48 2.73
C GLU A 205 3.77 -29.98 4.16
N GLU A 206 2.63 -30.32 4.78
CA GLU A 206 2.43 -30.24 6.23
C GLU A 206 3.41 -31.20 6.93
N GLY A 207 4.65 -30.74 7.12
CA GLY A 207 5.66 -31.39 7.95
C GLY A 207 5.56 -30.86 9.38
N ALA A 208 4.87 -31.60 10.24
CA ALA A 208 4.91 -31.41 11.68
C ALA A 208 6.36 -31.44 12.18
N ASN A 209 6.93 -30.28 12.53
CA ASN A 209 8.22 -30.19 13.21
C ASN A 209 8.17 -29.15 14.33
N ASP A 210 8.89 -29.50 15.40
CA ASP A 210 8.80 -29.01 16.77
C ASP A 210 8.68 -27.49 16.97
N ILE A 211 7.77 -27.11 17.87
CA ILE A 211 7.40 -25.75 18.29
C ILE A 211 8.54 -24.97 18.97
N PHE A 212 9.70 -25.59 19.23
CA PHE A 212 10.76 -25.02 20.08
C PHE A 212 12.09 -24.69 19.37
N ASP A 213 12.18 -24.76 18.04
CA ASP A 213 13.43 -24.44 17.29
C ASP A 213 13.25 -23.33 16.23
N ARG A 214 12.14 -22.58 16.28
CA ARG A 214 11.64 -21.70 15.21
C ARG A 214 12.20 -20.27 15.17
N ASP A 215 13.16 -19.91 16.02
CA ASP A 215 13.37 -18.48 16.35
C ASP A 215 14.59 -17.83 15.68
N VAL A 216 15.51 -18.60 15.05
CA VAL A 216 16.69 -18.04 14.37
C VAL A 216 16.80 -18.51 12.93
N THR A 217 16.59 -19.80 12.67
CA THR A 217 16.73 -20.40 11.34
C THR A 217 15.63 -19.96 10.36
N ALA A 218 14.39 -19.81 10.85
CA ALA A 218 13.25 -19.37 10.03
C ALA A 218 13.36 -17.90 9.60
N GLN A 219 13.86 -17.02 10.48
CA GLN A 219 14.06 -15.62 10.16
C GLN A 219 15.20 -15.42 9.15
N GLU A 220 16.30 -16.18 9.28
CA GLU A 220 17.41 -16.15 8.32
C GLU A 220 16.97 -16.64 6.92
N GLU A 221 16.07 -17.64 6.86
CA GLU A 221 15.54 -18.16 5.61
C GLU A 221 14.56 -17.17 4.93
N GLU A 222 13.64 -16.56 5.70
CA GLU A 222 12.73 -15.51 5.21
C GLU A 222 13.50 -14.27 4.74
N ASP A 223 14.48 -13.83 5.53
CA ASP A 223 15.36 -12.70 5.19
C ASP A 223 16.13 -12.98 3.89
N SER A 224 16.49 -14.24 3.63
CA SER A 224 17.11 -14.66 2.37
C SER A 224 16.13 -14.61 1.20
N LYS A 225 14.89 -15.08 1.37
CA LYS A 225 13.87 -15.12 0.30
C LYS A 225 13.49 -13.73 -0.19
N VAL A 226 13.19 -12.80 0.72
CA VAL A 226 12.86 -11.42 0.35
C VAL A 226 14.04 -10.71 -0.29
N ASN A 227 15.27 -10.94 0.15
CA ASN A 227 16.46 -10.35 -0.47
C ASN A 227 16.67 -10.86 -1.91
N THR A 228 16.48 -12.15 -2.14
CA THR A 228 16.49 -12.74 -3.48
C THR A 228 15.40 -12.13 -4.37
N ALA A 229 14.17 -12.05 -3.87
CA ALA A 229 13.05 -11.45 -4.60
C ALA A 229 13.30 -9.96 -4.92
N THR A 230 13.79 -9.18 -3.96
CA THR A 230 14.16 -7.78 -4.15
C THR A 230 15.26 -7.65 -5.20
N THR A 231 16.33 -8.44 -5.09
CA THR A 231 17.47 -8.39 -6.03
C THR A 231 17.01 -8.68 -7.45
N LEU A 232 16.24 -9.77 -7.65
CA LEU A 232 15.67 -10.13 -8.95
C LEU A 232 14.79 -9.01 -9.50
N LEU A 233 13.88 -8.48 -8.69
CA LEU A 233 12.98 -7.43 -9.14
C LEU A 233 13.73 -6.15 -9.50
N ARG A 234 14.80 -5.81 -8.78
CA ARG A 234 15.67 -4.68 -9.11
C ARG A 234 16.37 -4.89 -10.45
N GLU A 235 16.84 -6.10 -10.74
CA GLU A 235 17.45 -6.44 -12.03
C GLU A 235 16.45 -6.34 -13.19
N GLU A 236 15.24 -6.90 -13.03
CA GLU A 236 14.14 -6.77 -14.00
C GLU A 236 13.77 -5.30 -14.26
N LEU A 237 13.73 -4.50 -13.19
CA LEU A 237 13.52 -3.07 -13.25
C LEU A 237 14.79 -2.30 -13.60
N GLY A 238 15.89 -2.95 -13.99
CA GLY A 238 17.22 -2.38 -14.27
C GLY A 238 17.65 -1.26 -13.32
N LEU A 239 17.32 -1.40 -12.04
CA LEU A 239 17.82 -0.60 -10.94
C LEU A 239 19.23 -1.11 -10.58
N GLU A 240 20.01 -0.29 -9.87
CA GLU A 240 21.30 -0.76 -9.36
C GLU A 240 21.08 -1.97 -8.44
N SER A 241 21.70 -3.11 -8.78
CA SER A 241 21.60 -4.34 -7.99
C SER A 241 22.26 -4.10 -6.64
N LEU A 242 21.47 -4.21 -5.57
CA LEU A 242 21.89 -4.00 -4.20
C LEU A 242 21.27 -5.14 -3.39
N ALA A 243 22.11 -6.03 -2.86
CA ALA A 243 21.69 -6.93 -1.81
C ALA A 243 21.28 -6.08 -0.60
N LEU A 244 20.06 -6.29 -0.10
CA LEU A 244 19.62 -5.63 1.12
C LEU A 244 20.49 -6.12 2.29
N SER A 245 20.89 -5.19 3.16
CA SER A 245 21.44 -5.57 4.47
C SER A 245 20.34 -6.20 5.33
N PRO A 246 20.68 -7.05 6.32
CA PRO A 246 19.68 -7.65 7.22
C PRO A 246 18.75 -6.62 7.88
N MET A 247 19.28 -5.43 8.21
CA MET A 247 18.47 -4.35 8.78
C MET A 247 17.46 -3.77 7.77
N GLN A 248 17.83 -3.66 6.50
CA GLN A 248 16.93 -3.19 5.45
C GLN A 248 15.86 -4.23 5.13
N THR A 249 16.24 -5.49 5.05
CA THR A 249 15.32 -6.63 4.93
C THR A 249 14.30 -6.63 6.07
N SER A 250 14.75 -6.58 7.32
CA SER A 250 13.86 -6.56 8.48
C SER A 250 12.94 -5.33 8.50
N SER A 251 13.42 -4.17 8.03
CA SER A 251 12.59 -2.97 7.93
C SER A 251 11.47 -3.16 6.89
N LEU A 252 11.82 -3.67 5.70
CA LEU A 252 10.87 -3.98 4.64
C LEU A 252 9.78 -4.97 5.09
N CYS A 253 10.16 -6.06 5.76
CA CYS A 253 9.21 -7.06 6.25
C CYS A 253 8.26 -6.52 7.34
N ARG A 254 8.69 -5.49 8.08
CA ARG A 254 7.86 -4.85 9.12
C ARG A 254 6.82 -3.88 8.57
N VAL A 255 6.97 -3.38 7.35
CA VAL A 255 6.01 -2.44 6.74
C VAL A 255 4.64 -3.11 6.67
N PRO A 256 3.61 -2.60 7.38
CA PRO A 256 2.30 -3.20 7.34
C PRO A 256 1.63 -2.98 5.97
N ILE A 257 1.13 -4.05 5.36
CA ILE A 257 0.45 -4.01 4.06
C ILE A 257 -0.98 -4.51 4.24
N PHE A 258 -1.97 -3.66 3.99
CA PHE A 258 -3.34 -4.10 3.75
C PHE A 258 -3.50 -4.43 2.26
N PHE A 259 -4.10 -5.57 1.94
CA PHE A 259 -4.40 -5.93 0.56
C PHE A 259 -5.84 -6.48 0.46
N GLY A 260 -6.74 -5.67 -0.08
CA GLY A 260 -8.15 -6.00 -0.26
C GLY A 260 -8.52 -6.25 -1.72
N HIS A 261 -9.37 -7.24 -1.99
CA HIS A 261 -9.79 -7.57 -3.35
C HIS A 261 -11.26 -8.00 -3.44
N GLY A 262 -11.93 -7.61 -4.52
CA GLY A 262 -13.29 -8.03 -4.81
C GLY A 262 -13.36 -9.43 -5.41
N THR A 263 -14.24 -10.28 -4.88
CA THR A 263 -14.40 -11.69 -5.35
C THR A 263 -14.97 -11.81 -6.76
N LEU A 264 -15.66 -10.77 -7.26
CA LEU A 264 -16.21 -10.68 -8.61
C LEU A 264 -15.40 -9.72 -9.50
N ASP A 265 -14.14 -9.43 -9.16
CA ASP A 265 -13.26 -8.62 -9.99
C ASP A 265 -12.85 -9.39 -11.25
N GLU A 266 -13.46 -9.03 -12.38
CA GLU A 266 -13.13 -9.59 -13.69
C GLU A 266 -11.95 -8.87 -14.37
N LYS A 267 -11.62 -7.63 -13.98
CA LYS A 267 -10.58 -6.82 -14.66
C LYS A 267 -9.19 -7.15 -14.16
N VAL A 268 -9.06 -7.37 -12.87
CA VAL A 268 -7.91 -8.01 -12.24
C VAL A 268 -8.48 -9.24 -11.55
N PRO A 269 -8.50 -10.40 -12.23
CA PRO A 269 -9.07 -11.62 -11.69
C PRO A 269 -8.68 -11.85 -10.22
N PHE A 270 -9.67 -12.06 -9.35
CA PHE A 270 -9.50 -12.22 -7.90
C PHE A 270 -8.32 -13.12 -7.51
N GLN A 271 -8.15 -14.24 -8.22
CA GLN A 271 -7.06 -15.19 -8.01
C GLN A 271 -5.66 -14.57 -8.20
N LEU A 272 -5.50 -13.61 -9.10
CA LEU A 272 -4.22 -12.90 -9.27
C LEU A 272 -3.89 -12.06 -8.05
N GLY A 273 -4.86 -11.37 -7.47
CA GLY A 273 -4.69 -10.63 -6.21
C GLY A 273 -4.32 -11.56 -5.07
N ARG A 274 -5.07 -12.67 -4.92
CA ARG A 274 -4.85 -13.68 -3.88
C ARG A 274 -3.45 -14.29 -3.96
N GLN A 275 -3.04 -14.75 -5.14
CA GLN A 275 -1.70 -15.30 -5.38
C GLN A 275 -0.61 -14.25 -5.14
N SER A 276 -0.87 -12.98 -5.45
CA SER A 276 0.09 -11.91 -5.18
C SER A 276 0.29 -11.71 -3.67
N ALA A 277 -0.78 -11.77 -2.88
CA ALA A 277 -0.69 -11.71 -1.43
C ALA A 277 0.04 -12.93 -0.85
N GLU A 278 -0.25 -14.13 -1.35
CA GLU A 278 0.42 -15.37 -0.93
C GLU A 278 1.93 -15.33 -1.22
N VAL A 279 2.33 -14.85 -2.41
CA VAL A 279 3.74 -14.65 -2.73
C VAL A 279 4.37 -13.65 -1.75
N LEU A 280 3.76 -12.48 -1.51
CA LEU A 280 4.31 -11.51 -0.56
C LEU A 280 4.41 -12.06 0.88
N GLN A 281 3.44 -12.86 1.32
CA GLN A 281 3.46 -13.53 2.62
C GLN A 281 4.58 -14.59 2.70
N SER A 282 4.79 -15.36 1.63
CA SER A 282 5.87 -16.36 1.56
C SER A 282 7.28 -15.75 1.59
N LEU A 283 7.39 -14.46 1.29
CA LEU A 283 8.60 -13.66 1.42
C LEU A 283 8.76 -13.03 2.82
N GLY A 284 7.85 -13.31 3.76
CA GLY A 284 7.89 -12.76 5.12
C GLY A 284 7.40 -11.30 5.25
N LEU A 285 6.75 -10.73 4.23
CA LEU A 285 6.15 -9.40 4.36
C LEU A 285 4.88 -9.45 5.22
N ASN A 286 4.68 -8.41 6.04
CA ASN A 286 3.50 -8.24 6.89
C ASN A 286 2.24 -7.86 6.09
N VAL A 287 1.62 -8.84 5.42
CA VAL A 287 0.44 -8.66 4.58
C VAL A 287 -0.83 -9.14 5.29
N THR A 288 -1.77 -8.21 5.48
CA THR A 288 -3.16 -8.46 5.86
C THR A 288 -4.03 -8.54 4.61
N TRP A 289 -4.37 -9.76 4.20
CA TRP A 289 -5.27 -10.00 3.06
C TRP A 289 -6.76 -9.96 3.48
N ARG A 290 -7.62 -9.38 2.63
CA ARG A 290 -9.08 -9.32 2.83
C ARG A 290 -9.87 -9.55 1.53
N ASP A 291 -10.82 -10.48 1.60
CA ASP A 291 -11.79 -10.77 0.55
C ASP A 291 -13.06 -9.94 0.74
N PHE A 292 -13.58 -9.39 -0.36
CA PHE A 292 -14.84 -8.66 -0.36
C PHE A 292 -15.84 -9.37 -1.28
N GLU A 293 -16.76 -10.11 -0.66
CA GLU A 293 -17.80 -10.90 -1.33
C GLU A 293 -18.70 -10.02 -2.20
N GLY A 294 -18.96 -10.45 -3.44
CA GLY A 294 -19.81 -9.73 -4.39
C GLY A 294 -19.24 -8.43 -4.97
N LEU A 295 -18.05 -7.99 -4.54
CA LEU A 295 -17.42 -6.77 -5.03
C LEU A 295 -16.69 -7.02 -6.35
N GLY A 296 -16.92 -6.16 -7.35
CA GLY A 296 -16.20 -6.15 -8.63
C GLY A 296 -14.87 -5.39 -8.57
N HIS A 297 -14.43 -4.81 -9.70
CA HIS A 297 -13.17 -4.06 -9.81
C HIS A 297 -13.23 -2.65 -9.20
N TRP A 298 -13.53 -2.55 -7.90
CA TRP A 298 -13.63 -1.28 -7.17
C TRP A 298 -13.49 -1.46 -5.65
N TYR A 299 -13.59 -0.36 -4.89
CA TYR A 299 -13.71 -0.41 -3.43
C TYR A 299 -15.18 -0.29 -3.00
N SER A 300 -15.54 -0.94 -1.89
CA SER A 300 -16.86 -0.83 -1.25
C SER A 300 -16.78 -0.05 0.05
N ALA A 301 -17.94 0.31 0.61
CA ALA A 301 -18.01 0.93 1.95
C ALA A 301 -17.42 0.00 3.05
N ASP A 302 -17.53 -1.32 2.86
CA ASP A 302 -16.95 -2.33 3.76
C ASP A 302 -15.43 -2.42 3.60
N MET A 303 -14.92 -2.36 2.37
CA MET A 303 -13.48 -2.31 2.12
C MET A 303 -12.88 -1.05 2.73
N LEU A 304 -13.50 0.11 2.53
CA LEU A 304 -13.02 1.35 3.11
C LEU A 304 -13.11 1.36 4.64
N ARG A 305 -14.08 0.66 5.25
CA ARG A 305 -14.12 0.47 6.71
C ARG A 305 -12.91 -0.30 7.20
N ASP A 306 -12.58 -1.40 6.54
CA ASP A 306 -11.45 -2.25 6.93
C ASP A 306 -10.12 -1.54 6.68
N VAL A 307 -10.01 -0.74 5.61
CA VAL A 307 -8.88 0.16 5.34
C VAL A 307 -8.74 1.22 6.44
N VAL A 308 -9.85 1.86 6.83
CA VAL A 308 -9.84 2.84 7.93
C VAL A 308 -9.38 2.19 9.23
N ALA A 309 -9.94 1.03 9.58
CA ALA A 309 -9.55 0.30 10.79
C ALA A 309 -8.08 -0.12 10.76
N PHE A 310 -7.59 -0.61 9.61
CA PHE A 310 -6.19 -0.94 9.42
C PHE A 310 -5.29 0.26 9.67
N ILE A 311 -5.54 1.37 8.98
CA ILE A 311 -4.71 2.58 9.09
C ILE A 311 -4.74 3.15 10.51
N GLN A 312 -5.92 3.22 11.15
CA GLN A 312 -6.06 3.72 12.52
C GLN A 312 -5.41 2.80 13.57
N GLY A 313 -5.28 1.51 13.27
CA GLY A 313 -4.58 0.54 14.09
C GLY A 313 -3.05 0.60 14.00
N LEU A 314 -2.48 1.33 13.03
CA LEU A 314 -1.04 1.44 12.87
C LEU A 314 -0.39 2.20 14.03
N GLU A 315 0.71 1.67 14.54
CA GLU A 315 1.48 2.32 15.59
C GLU A 315 1.95 3.71 15.14
N GLY A 316 1.70 4.73 15.97
CA GLY A 316 2.08 6.11 15.65
C GLY A 316 1.12 6.87 14.72
N TRP A 317 0.12 6.20 14.11
CA TRP A 317 -0.87 6.87 13.23
C TRP A 317 -1.93 7.68 14.01
N GLN A 318 -2.34 7.24 15.22
CA GLN A 318 -3.40 7.92 15.99
C GLN A 318 -3.15 8.16 17.50
N ARG A 319 -1.95 7.91 18.05
CA ARG A 319 -1.72 8.18 19.48
C ARG A 319 -1.45 9.66 19.79
N ARG A 320 -2.50 10.49 19.77
CA ARG A 320 -2.72 11.65 20.69
C ARG A 320 -4.20 11.99 20.83
N ASN A 321 -5.07 11.05 21.21
CA ASN A 321 -6.43 11.37 21.66
C ASN A 321 -6.89 10.48 22.84
N ALA A 322 -5.97 10.17 23.76
CA ALA A 322 -6.27 9.48 25.03
C ALA A 322 -6.19 10.43 26.24
N GLY A 323 -6.54 11.71 26.08
CA GLY A 323 -6.31 12.73 27.12
C GLY A 323 -7.37 13.80 27.30
N LEU A 324 -8.60 13.64 26.79
CA LEU A 324 -9.66 14.66 26.96
C LEU A 324 -10.93 14.20 27.68
N ASN A 325 -10.92 13.00 28.30
CA ASN A 325 -12.02 12.54 29.16
C ASN A 325 -11.56 12.20 30.59
N GLN A 326 -10.55 12.88 31.13
CA GLN A 326 -10.17 12.79 32.54
C GLN A 326 -9.75 14.15 33.12
N PHE A 327 -10.65 15.12 33.08
CA PHE A 327 -10.72 16.15 34.12
C PHE A 327 -12.16 16.26 34.59
N GLY A 328 -12.54 15.33 35.49
CA GLY A 328 -13.64 15.54 36.43
C GLY A 328 -13.33 16.80 37.26
N ALA A 329 -14.31 17.64 37.52
CA ALA A 329 -15.26 17.40 38.60
C ALA A 329 -14.60 17.25 39.98
N GLU A 330 -13.66 18.15 40.34
CA GLU A 330 -13.32 18.44 41.73
C GLU A 330 -12.99 19.93 41.89
N SER A 331 -13.98 20.73 42.30
CA SER A 331 -13.76 21.97 43.07
C SER A 331 -15.06 22.48 43.65
N GLU A 332 -15.62 21.73 44.60
CA GLU A 332 -16.61 22.29 45.53
C GLU A 332 -16.50 21.59 46.88
N GLN A 333 -15.51 22.00 47.68
CA GLN A 333 -15.49 21.95 49.14
C GLN A 333 -14.13 22.42 49.66
N ALA A 334 -14.03 23.70 50.04
CA ALA A 334 -13.27 24.19 51.19
C ALA A 334 -13.25 25.73 51.16
N GLN A 335 -14.15 26.35 51.92
CA GLN A 335 -13.85 27.56 52.69
C GLN A 335 -14.95 27.75 53.75
N ILE A 336 -14.60 27.37 54.97
CA ILE A 336 -15.07 28.01 56.21
C ILE A 336 -14.16 29.21 56.44
#